data_AF-A0A382IMB5-F1
#
_entry.id   AF-A0A382IMB5-F1
#
_cell.length_a   1.000
_cell.length_b   1.000
_cell.length_c   1.000
_cell.angle_alpha   90.00
_cell.angle_beta   90.00
_cell.angle_gamma   90.00
#
_symmetry.space_group_name_H-M   'P 1'
#
loop_
_entity.id
_entity.type
_entity.pdbx_description
1 polymer ?
#
loop_
_entity_poly.entity_id
_entity_poly.type
_entity_poly.pdbx_seq_one_letter_code
_entity_poly.pdbx_strand_id
1 'polypeptide(L)'
;MNNINLFPTDVSRRAFLGQTGLGTMGLASLLNPALMAADRPEIDKWPGVLKQLHHKPKIKRVIHLCMAGGASHLETLDYKPKLREMHGKPMPKSVTEGQPIAQLQGKRNNLTCLGPQHDF
;
A
#
# COMPACT_ATOMS: atom_id res chain seq x y z
N MET A 1 -3.45 -3.30 45.08
CA MET A 1 -3.70 -3.91 43.76
C MET A 1 -5.10 -3.50 43.33
N ASN A 2 -5.24 -2.34 42.69
CA ASN A 2 -6.57 -1.78 42.36
C ASN A 2 -6.82 -1.95 40.87
N ASN A 3 -7.67 -2.91 40.52
CA ASN A 3 -8.23 -3.04 39.17
C ASN A 3 -9.32 -1.98 39.01
N ILE A 4 -8.93 -0.84 38.46
CA ILE A 4 -9.84 0.24 38.09
C ILE A 4 -10.47 -0.14 36.75
N ASN A 5 -11.59 -0.87 36.78
CA ASN A 5 -12.41 -1.10 35.60
C ASN A 5 -13.14 0.20 35.26
N LEU A 6 -12.48 1.06 34.48
CA LEU A 6 -12.92 2.44 34.18
C LEU A 6 -14.15 2.53 33.25
N PHE A 7 -14.65 1.41 32.74
CA PHE A 7 -15.81 1.37 31.86
C PHE A 7 -16.78 0.27 32.33
N PRO A 8 -18.01 0.61 32.74
CA PRO A 8 -19.04 -0.38 33.03
C PRO A 8 -19.30 -1.16 31.74
N THR A 9 -18.86 -2.41 31.68
CA THR A 9 -19.14 -3.29 30.54
C THR A 9 -20.63 -3.42 30.31
N ASP A 10 -21.42 -3.31 31.37
CA ASP A 10 -22.83 -3.67 31.43
C ASP A 10 -23.75 -2.66 30.69
N VAL A 11 -23.24 -1.48 30.33
CA VAL A 11 -24.02 -0.40 29.66
C VAL A 11 -23.47 -0.05 28.28
N SER A 12 -22.47 -0.77 27.78
CA SER A 12 -21.96 -0.51 26.44
C SER A 12 -22.77 -1.28 25.38
N ARG A 13 -23.17 -0.60 24.30
CA ARG A 13 -23.84 -1.24 23.13
C ARG A 13 -23.06 -2.46 22.62
N ARG A 14 -21.72 -2.42 22.73
CA ARG A 14 -20.83 -3.52 22.35
C ARG A 14 -21.00 -4.74 23.25
N ALA A 15 -21.11 -4.57 24.57
CA ALA A 15 -21.35 -5.67 25.49
C ALA A 15 -22.77 -6.23 25.37
N PHE A 16 -23.78 -5.36 25.18
CA PHE A 16 -25.16 -5.81 24.92
C PHE A 16 -25.23 -6.71 23.68
N LEU A 17 -24.60 -6.29 22.56
CA LEU A 17 -24.56 -7.11 21.35
C LEU A 17 -23.74 -8.40 21.53
N GLY A 18 -22.67 -8.36 22.35
CA GLY A 18 -21.82 -9.52 22.61
C GLY A 18 -22.40 -10.56 23.58
N GLN A 19 -23.19 -10.15 24.58
CA GLN A 19 -23.68 -11.04 25.64
C GLN A 19 -25.10 -11.58 25.40
N THR A 20 -25.92 -10.93 24.56
CA THR A 20 -27.32 -11.34 24.33
C THR A 20 -27.51 -12.39 23.22
N GLY A 21 -26.43 -12.94 22.67
CA GLY A 21 -26.50 -13.93 21.57
C GLY A 21 -26.93 -13.36 20.21
N LEU A 22 -27.47 -12.15 20.17
CA LEU A 22 -27.81 -11.44 18.92
C LEU A 22 -26.55 -11.12 18.09
N GLY A 23 -25.46 -10.73 18.74
CA GLY A 23 -24.17 -10.53 18.06
C GLY A 23 -23.60 -11.82 17.49
N THR A 24 -23.79 -12.96 18.17
CA THR A 24 -23.36 -14.26 17.63
C THR A 24 -24.25 -14.73 16.48
N MET A 25 -25.55 -14.43 16.50
CA MET A 25 -26.44 -14.69 15.35
C MET A 25 -26.10 -13.80 14.15
N GLY A 26 -25.82 -12.52 14.39
CA GLY A 26 -25.34 -11.61 13.34
C GLY A 26 -23.99 -12.04 12.76
N LEU A 27 -23.06 -12.45 13.62
CA LEU A 27 -21.78 -13.02 13.20
C LEU A 27 -21.96 -14.32 12.40
N ALA A 28 -22.85 -15.22 12.83
CA ALA A 28 -23.18 -16.44 12.10
C ALA A 28 -23.82 -16.15 10.73
N SER A 29 -24.61 -15.07 10.61
CA SER A 29 -25.15 -14.62 9.32
C SER A 29 -24.10 -14.02 8.38
N LEU A 30 -23.01 -13.47 8.92
CA LEU A 30 -21.90 -12.91 8.14
C LEU A 30 -20.80 -13.93 7.85
N LEU A 31 -20.68 -14.97 8.68
CA LEU A 31 -19.77 -16.08 8.41
C LEU A 31 -20.25 -16.79 7.15
N ASN A 32 -19.44 -16.70 6.09
CA ASN A 32 -19.66 -17.43 4.87
C ASN A 32 -19.58 -18.95 5.16
N PRO A 33 -20.66 -19.73 4.98
CA PRO A 33 -20.65 -21.17 5.21
C PRO A 33 -19.57 -21.91 4.41
N ALA A 34 -19.13 -21.33 3.27
CA ALA A 34 -18.06 -21.85 2.45
C ALA A 34 -16.68 -21.86 3.13
N LEU A 35 -16.48 -21.11 4.23
CA LEU A 35 -15.25 -21.16 5.03
C LEU A 35 -15.15 -22.43 5.87
N MET A 36 -16.27 -23.14 6.11
CA MET A 36 -16.33 -24.41 6.84
C MET A 36 -16.39 -25.62 5.90
N ALA A 37 -16.39 -25.42 4.58
CA ALA A 37 -16.32 -26.49 3.60
C ALA A 37 -14.87 -26.99 3.49
N ALA A 38 -14.66 -28.30 3.70
CA ALA A 38 -13.33 -28.93 3.54
C ALA A 38 -12.85 -28.91 2.08
N ASP A 39 -13.80 -28.85 1.13
CA ASP A 39 -13.51 -28.69 -0.29
C ASP A 39 -13.53 -27.21 -0.66
N ARG A 40 -12.34 -26.61 -0.77
CA ARG A 40 -12.21 -25.35 -1.50
C ARG A 40 -12.54 -25.64 -2.96
N PRO A 41 -13.55 -25.00 -3.57
CA PRO A 41 -13.61 -25.00 -5.03
C PRO A 41 -12.33 -24.32 -5.52
N GLU A 42 -11.68 -24.91 -6.53
CA GLU A 42 -10.57 -24.27 -7.24
C GLU A 42 -10.96 -22.81 -7.54
N ILE A 43 -10.26 -21.87 -6.92
CA ILE A 43 -10.47 -20.45 -7.16
C ILE A 43 -9.74 -20.14 -8.47
N ASP A 44 -10.34 -20.57 -9.57
CA ASP A 44 -9.67 -20.48 -10.86
C ASP A 44 -9.66 -19.05 -11.40
N LYS A 45 -10.56 -18.18 -10.94
CA LYS A 45 -10.65 -16.78 -11.38
C LYS A 45 -11.16 -15.90 -10.25
N TRP A 46 -10.49 -14.76 -10.09
CA TRP A 46 -10.82 -13.58 -9.29
C TRP A 46 -12.31 -13.50 -8.87
N PRO A 47 -12.65 -13.23 -7.59
CA PRO A 47 -14.03 -13.08 -7.14
C PRO A 47 -14.54 -11.69 -7.51
N GLY A 48 -14.48 -11.34 -8.79
CA GLY A 48 -15.31 -10.26 -9.30
C GLY A 48 -16.78 -10.65 -9.16
N VAL A 49 -17.67 -9.65 -9.13
CA VAL A 49 -19.12 -9.85 -9.06
C VAL A 49 -19.63 -10.73 -10.23
N LEU A 50 -18.86 -10.82 -11.32
CA LEU A 50 -19.19 -11.59 -12.50
C LEU A 50 -18.25 -12.80 -12.66
N LYS A 51 -18.82 -14.01 -12.62
CA LYS A 51 -18.11 -15.28 -12.89
C LYS A 51 -17.65 -15.40 -14.35
N GLN A 52 -18.38 -14.77 -15.27
CA GLN A 52 -18.08 -14.76 -16.69
C GLN A 52 -18.60 -13.46 -17.32
N LEU A 53 -17.79 -12.81 -18.14
CA LEU A 53 -18.20 -11.65 -18.92
C LEU A 53 -19.06 -12.13 -20.10
N HIS A 54 -20.18 -11.45 -20.37
CA HIS A 54 -21.03 -11.75 -21.55
C HIS A 54 -20.28 -11.59 -22.88
N HIS A 55 -19.20 -10.81 -22.90
CA HIS A 55 -18.33 -10.63 -24.05
C HIS A 55 -16.87 -10.86 -23.68
N LYS A 56 -16.08 -11.38 -24.62
CA LYS A 56 -14.62 -11.47 -24.45
C LYS A 56 -14.06 -10.04 -24.27
N PRO A 57 -13.23 -9.79 -23.24
CA PRO A 57 -12.63 -8.48 -23.06
C PRO A 57 -11.77 -8.14 -24.28
N LYS A 58 -11.99 -6.95 -24.86
CA LYS A 58 -11.20 -6.41 -25.97
C LYS A 58 -10.83 -4.98 -25.64
N ILE A 59 -9.54 -4.66 -25.70
CA ILE A 59 -9.04 -3.30 -25.54
C ILE A 59 -8.49 -2.79 -26.86
N LYS A 60 -8.84 -1.55 -27.22
CA LYS A 60 -8.37 -0.90 -28.46
C LYS A 60 -7.21 0.06 -28.22
N ARG A 61 -7.15 0.70 -27.04
CA ARG A 61 -6.15 1.70 -26.67
C ARG A 61 -5.88 1.64 -25.18
N VAL A 62 -4.62 1.86 -24.80
CA VAL A 62 -4.17 1.95 -23.40
C VAL A 62 -3.52 3.32 -23.24
N ILE A 63 -3.95 4.10 -22.25
CA ILE A 63 -3.30 5.34 -21.86
C ILE A 63 -2.51 5.04 -20.57
N HIS A 64 -1.19 5.02 -20.67
CA HIS A 64 -0.30 4.89 -19.51
C HIS A 64 0.28 6.27 -19.19
N LEU A 65 -0.07 6.80 -18.03
CA LEU A 65 0.45 8.07 -17.54
C LEU A 65 1.56 7.79 -16.52
N CYS A 66 2.81 8.00 -16.91
CA CYS A 66 3.93 8.02 -15.98
C CYS A 66 4.11 9.46 -15.48
N MET A 67 3.66 9.73 -14.25
CA MET A 67 3.82 11.02 -13.61
C MET A 67 5.25 11.12 -13.03
N ALA A 68 6.19 11.50 -13.88
CA ALA A 68 7.56 11.78 -13.46
C ALA A 68 7.59 12.97 -12.48
N GLY A 69 8.22 12.80 -11.33
CA GLY A 69 8.42 13.85 -10.33
C GLY A 69 7.72 13.63 -8.99
N GLY A 70 6.84 12.63 -8.87
CA GLY A 70 6.32 12.20 -7.57
C GLY A 70 7.39 11.46 -6.76
N ALA A 71 7.51 11.75 -5.47
CA ALA A 71 8.37 10.99 -4.58
C ALA A 71 7.82 9.56 -4.47
N SER A 72 8.61 8.57 -4.90
CA SER A 72 8.21 7.17 -4.76
C SER A 72 8.39 6.69 -3.31
N HIS A 73 7.82 5.53 -2.98
CA HIS A 73 8.10 4.87 -1.69
C HIS A 73 9.62 4.62 -1.54
N LEU A 74 10.26 4.20 -2.63
CA LEU A 74 11.70 3.99 -2.67
C LEU A 74 12.46 5.30 -2.43
N GLU A 75 11.98 6.44 -2.92
CA GLU A 75 12.61 7.74 -2.63
C GLU A 75 12.43 8.15 -1.17
N THR A 76 11.24 7.94 -0.60
CA THR A 76 10.81 8.56 0.66
C THR A 76 11.16 7.75 1.90
N LEU A 77 11.03 6.41 1.85
CA LEU A 77 11.03 5.57 3.05
C LEU A 77 12.17 4.53 3.10
N ASP A 78 12.99 4.41 2.06
CA ASP A 78 14.14 3.50 2.10
C ASP A 78 15.35 4.13 2.80
N TYR A 79 15.99 3.36 3.68
CA TYR A 79 17.26 3.70 4.31
C TYR A 79 18.42 3.70 3.29
N LYS A 80 18.96 4.90 3.01
CA LYS A 80 20.04 5.10 2.01
C LYS A 80 21.29 5.73 2.64
N PRO A 81 22.13 4.95 3.34
CA PRO A 81 23.29 5.48 4.07
C PRO A 81 24.29 6.18 3.15
N LYS A 82 24.53 5.62 1.96
CA LYS A 82 25.46 6.22 0.98
C LYS A 82 24.94 7.55 0.44
N LEU A 83 23.64 7.65 0.19
CA LEU A 83 23.03 8.88 -0.31
C LEU A 83 23.08 10.01 0.74
N ARG A 84 22.91 9.65 2.02
CA ARG A 84 23.12 10.55 3.15
C ARG A 84 24.55 11.08 3.23
N GLU A 85 25.56 10.20 3.09
CA GLU A 85 26.98 10.62 3.05
C GLU A 85 27.31 11.57 1.88
N MET A 86 26.60 11.41 0.76
CA MET A 86 26.80 12.19 -0.45
C MET A 86 25.95 13.47 -0.48
N HIS A 87 25.08 13.70 0.50
CA HIS A 87 24.19 14.84 0.50
C HIS A 87 24.94 16.17 0.33
N GLY A 88 24.52 16.98 -0.63
CA GLY A 88 25.12 18.28 -0.97
C GLY A 88 26.42 18.21 -1.78
N LYS A 89 27.00 17.01 -1.99
CA LYS A 89 28.21 16.82 -2.81
C LYS A 89 27.84 16.79 -4.30
N PRO A 90 28.78 17.15 -5.20
CA PRO A 90 28.55 17.02 -6.64
C PRO A 90 28.27 15.57 -7.03
N MET A 91 27.36 15.38 -7.97
CA MET A 91 26.97 14.07 -8.45
C MET A 91 28.14 13.38 -9.18
N PRO A 92 28.39 12.08 -8.93
CA PRO A 92 29.51 11.39 -9.53
C PRO A 92 29.38 11.27 -11.05
N LYS A 93 30.50 11.50 -11.75
CA LYS A 93 30.54 11.44 -13.22
C LYS A 93 30.10 10.11 -13.80
N SER A 94 30.37 9.00 -13.09
CA SER A 94 29.93 7.66 -13.48
C SER A 94 28.42 7.53 -13.69
N VAL A 95 27.62 8.39 -13.05
CA VAL A 95 26.15 8.40 -13.16
C VAL A 95 25.67 9.46 -14.15
N THR A 96 26.40 10.57 -14.28
CA THR A 96 25.99 11.71 -15.11
C THR A 96 26.57 11.69 -16.52
N GLU A 97 27.60 10.91 -16.83
CA GLU A 97 28.26 10.91 -18.14
C GLU A 97 27.45 10.09 -19.17
N GLY A 98 27.26 10.62 -20.38
CA GLY A 98 26.49 9.97 -21.46
C GLY A 98 24.97 9.85 -21.26
N GLN A 99 24.44 10.03 -20.05
CA GLN A 99 23.01 9.88 -19.76
C GLN A 99 22.17 11.11 -20.16
N PRO A 100 21.04 10.98 -20.87
CA PRO A 100 20.12 12.09 -21.09
C PRO A 100 19.38 12.43 -19.80
N ILE A 101 19.71 13.55 -19.16
CA ILE A 101 19.03 14.01 -17.94
C ILE A 101 17.90 14.95 -18.35
N ALA A 102 16.69 14.41 -18.44
CA ALA A 102 15.48 15.19 -18.73
C ALA A 102 15.30 16.30 -17.67
N GLN A 103 14.73 17.45 -18.07
CA GLN A 103 14.40 18.60 -17.20
C GLN A 103 15.60 19.34 -16.55
N LEU A 104 16.83 18.83 -16.66
CA LEU A 104 18.05 19.45 -16.09
C LEU A 104 19.07 19.88 -17.15
N GLN A 105 18.59 20.18 -18.37
CA GLN A 105 19.43 20.69 -19.46
C GLN A 105 20.19 21.95 -19.01
N GLY A 106 21.50 21.99 -19.26
CA GLY A 106 22.38 23.09 -18.85
C GLY A 106 22.91 23.03 -17.40
N LYS A 107 22.30 22.24 -16.51
CA LYS A 107 22.79 22.07 -15.11
C LYS A 107 23.60 20.81 -14.87
N ARG A 108 23.92 20.04 -15.94
CA ARG A 108 24.63 18.76 -15.88
C ARG A 108 25.92 18.78 -15.06
N ASN A 109 26.67 19.89 -15.14
CA ASN A 109 27.95 20.05 -14.46
C ASN A 109 27.82 20.57 -13.01
N ASN A 110 26.60 20.94 -12.59
CA ASN A 110 26.31 21.49 -11.26
C ASN A 110 25.11 20.76 -10.62
N LEU A 111 25.09 19.44 -10.72
CA LEU A 111 24.13 18.59 -10.03
C LEU A 111 24.68 18.20 -8.67
N THR A 112 23.88 18.37 -7.63
CA THR A 112 24.21 17.96 -6.26
C THR A 112 23.36 16.76 -5.86
N CYS A 113 23.93 15.87 -5.05
CA CYS A 113 23.20 14.73 -4.51
C CYS A 113 22.21 15.18 -3.41
N LEU A 114 20.95 14.79 -3.55
CA LEU A 114 19.94 14.93 -2.51
C LEU A 114 19.95 13.68 -1.63
N GLY A 115 20.07 13.84 -0.31
CA GLY A 115 20.00 12.75 0.66
C GLY A 115 18.56 12.54 1.15
N PRO A 116 18.33 11.49 1.98
CA PRO A 116 17.05 11.30 2.66
C PRO A 116 16.63 12.55 3.44
N GLN A 117 15.34 12.89 3.37
CA GLN A 117 14.78 14.07 4.06
C GLN A 117 14.19 13.74 5.45
N HIS A 118 14.04 12.45 5.75
CA HIS A 118 13.57 11.95 7.02
C HIS A 118 14.58 10.95 7.58
N ASP A 119 14.68 10.93 8.90
CA ASP A 119 15.53 10.00 9.63
C ASP A 119 14.88 8.61 9.70
N PHE A 120 15.72 7.60 9.78
CA PHE A 120 15.38 6.19 10.00
C PHE A 120 16.22 5.64 11.15
#